data_AF-A0A9E2ICI0-F1
#
_entry.id   AF-A0A9E2ICI0-F1
#
_cell.length_a   1.000
_cell.length_b   1.000
_cell.length_c   1.000
_cell.angle_alpha   90.00
_cell.angle_beta   90.00
_cell.angle_gamma   90.00
#
_symmetry.space_group_name_H-M   'P 1'
#
loop_
_entity.id
_entity.type
_entity.pdbx_description
1 polymer ?
#
loop_
_entity_poly.entity_id
_entity_poly.type
_entity_poly.pdbx_seq_one_letter_code
_entity_poly.pdbx_strand_id
1 'polypeptide(L)' 'MVKDKYYFTVEEVARELGISKQTILRYEKRGIFPKPHRNPINHWRQYSSRDIKNLKKILGR' A
#
# COMPACT_ATOMS: atom_id res chain seq x y z
N MET A 1 9.23 -16.01 10.25
CA MET A 1 9.02 -14.84 11.13
C MET A 1 7.78 -14.10 10.65
N VAL A 2 6.64 -14.34 11.31
CA VAL A 2 5.38 -13.65 11.00
C VAL A 2 5.53 -12.22 11.49
N LYS A 3 5.59 -11.25 10.59
CA LYS A 3 5.67 -9.84 10.95
C LYS A 3 4.33 -9.43 11.56
N ASP A 4 4.27 -9.27 12.89
CA ASP A 4 3.24 -8.53 13.62
C ASP A 4 3.32 -7.02 13.32
N LYS A 5 3.33 -6.68 12.04
CA LYS A 5 3.38 -5.30 11.58
C LYS A 5 1.96 -4.84 11.30
N TYR A 6 1.44 -3.99 12.17
CA TYR A 6 0.12 -3.37 11.99
C TYR A 6 0.03 -2.52 10.71
N TYR A 7 1.17 -1.98 10.26
CA TYR A 7 1.25 -1.14 9.08
C TYR A 7 2.47 -1.45 8.19
N PHE A 8 2.26 -1.37 6.90
CA PHE A 8 3.24 -1.52 5.85
C PHE A 8 3.56 -0.15 5.24
N THR A 9 4.82 0.05 4.89
CA THR A 9 5.26 1.20 4.10
C THR A 9 4.94 0.99 2.62
N VAL A 10 4.91 2.06 1.83
CA VAL A 10 4.71 1.95 0.37
C VAL A 10 5.74 1.05 -0.31
N GLU A 11 6.96 0.95 0.21
CA GLU A 11 8.01 0.08 -0.32
C GLU A 11 7.75 -1.39 -0.01
N GLU A 12 7.26 -1.69 1.19
CA GLU A 12 6.83 -3.06 1.53
C GLU A 12 5.63 -3.45 0.68
N VAL A 13 4.66 -2.56 0.50
CA VAL A 13 3.50 -2.82 -0.39
C VAL A 13 3.94 -3.04 -1.83
N ALA A 14 4.89 -2.25 -2.35
CA ALA A 14 5.46 -2.47 -3.68
C ALA A 14 6.04 -3.88 -3.84
N ARG A 15 6.80 -4.36 -2.84
CA ARG A 15 7.35 -5.72 -2.84
C ARG A 15 6.24 -6.77 -2.80
N GLU A 16 5.24 -6.61 -1.94
CA GLU A 16 4.10 -7.52 -1.79
C GLU A 16 3.20 -7.59 -3.03
N LEU A 17 3.08 -6.48 -3.75
CA LEU A 17 2.31 -6.38 -4.99
C LEU A 17 3.17 -6.70 -6.23
N GLY A 18 4.48 -6.88 -6.10
CA GLY A 18 5.37 -7.11 -7.24
C GLY A 18 5.33 -5.98 -8.29
N ILE A 19 5.13 -4.73 -7.86
CA ILE A 19 5.12 -3.54 -8.73
C ILE A 19 6.03 -2.46 -8.14
N SER A 20 6.42 -1.48 -8.96
CA SER A 20 7.26 -0.38 -8.47
C SER A 20 6.50 0.54 -7.51
N LYS A 21 7.22 1.16 -6.56
CA LYS A 21 6.70 2.24 -5.71
C LYS A 21 6.08 3.38 -6.53
N GLN A 22 6.68 3.72 -7.67
CA GLN A 22 6.15 4.76 -8.56
C GLN A 22 4.80 4.36 -9.16
N THR A 23 4.61 3.08 -9.50
CA THR A 23 3.33 2.56 -10.00
C THR A 23 2.23 2.74 -8.97
N ILE A 24 2.49 2.41 -7.70
CA ILE A 24 1.54 2.61 -6.60
C ILE A 24 1.15 4.10 -6.51
N LEU A 25 2.13 4.99 -6.44
CA LEU A 25 1.89 6.44 -6.34
C LEU A 25 1.11 6.99 -7.55
N ARG A 26 1.41 6.49 -8.76
CA ARG A 26 0.69 6.87 -9.98
C ARG A 26 -0.76 6.40 -9.94
N TYR A 27 -1.02 5.18 -9.43
CA TYR A 27 -2.36 4.63 -9.31
C TYR A 27 -3.16 5.34 -8.20
N GLU A 28 -2.54 5.70 -7.08
CA GLU A 28 -3.11 6.58 -6.06
C GLU A 28 -3.53 7.93 -6.68
N LYS A 29 -2.62 8.57 -7.44
CA LYS A 29 -2.88 9.88 -8.06
C LYS A 29 -4.01 9.82 -9.09
N ARG A 30 -4.14 8.69 -9.80
CA ARG A 30 -5.20 8.44 -10.78
C ARG A 30 -6.52 7.96 -10.18
N GLY A 31 -6.57 7.71 -8.86
CA GLY A 31 -7.76 7.18 -8.19
C GLY A 31 -8.03 5.69 -8.47
N ILE A 32 -7.09 4.97 -9.09
CA ILE A 32 -7.18 3.53 -9.31
C ILE A 32 -6.99 2.80 -7.97
N PHE A 33 -6.00 3.25 -7.19
CA PHE A 33 -5.80 2.79 -5.82
C PHE A 33 -6.46 3.75 -4.83
N PRO A 34 -7.07 3.23 -3.76
CA PRO A 34 -7.59 4.07 -2.68
C PRO A 34 -6.47 4.87 -2.03
N LYS A 35 -6.80 6.06 -1.52
CA LYS A 35 -5.82 6.90 -0.82
C LYS A 35 -5.32 6.16 0.42
N PRO A 36 -3.99 6.11 0.66
CA PRO A 36 -3.46 5.46 1.85
C PRO A 36 -3.77 6.26 3.11
N HIS A 37 -3.83 5.55 4.24
CA HIS A 37 -3.84 6.19 5.54
C HIS A 37 -2.53 6.94 5.73
N ARG A 38 -2.62 8.15 6.29
CA ARG A 38 -1.44 8.93 6.68
C ARG A 38 -1.34 8.92 8.18
N ASN A 39 -0.17 8.58 8.69
CA ASN A 39 0.09 8.66 10.11
C ASN A 39 -0.06 10.13 10.57
N PRO A 40 -0.83 10.42 11.63
CA PRO A 40 -1.06 11.79 12.08
C PRO A 40 0.20 12.50 12.61
N ILE A 41 1.23 11.75 13.01
CA ILE A 41 2.45 12.30 13.63
C ILE A 41 3.51 12.65 12.58
N ASN A 42 3.79 11.73 11.64
CA ASN A 42 4.87 11.91 10.66
C ASN A 42 4.36 12.02 9.21
N HIS A 43 3.05 11.95 8.98
CA HIS A 43 2.40 12.01 7.67
C HIS A 43 2.86 10.96 6.64
N TRP A 44 3.51 9.89 7.09
CA TRP A 44 3.91 8.79 6.21
C TRP A 44 2.71 7.96 5.78
N ARG A 45 2.81 7.39 4.58
CA ARG A 45 1.81 6.46 4.04
C ARG A 45 1.89 5.15 4.81
N GLN A 46 0.77 4.74 5.38
CA GLN A 46 0.60 3.49 6.08
C GLN A 46 -0.49 2.68 5.39
N TYR A 47 -0.21 1.40 5.22
CA TYR A 47 -1.11 0.43 4.63
C TYR A 47 -1.34 -0.69 5.62
N SER A 48 -2.58 -1.09 5.84
CA SER A 48 -2.90 -2.29 6.59
C SER A 48 -2.79 -3.54 5.72
N SER A 49 -2.78 -4.72 6.35
CA SER A 49 -2.91 -5.99 5.63
C SER A 49 -4.20 -6.05 4.79
N ARG A 50 -5.27 -5.36 5.22
CA ARG A 50 -6.54 -5.28 4.48
C ARG A 50 -6.40 -4.43 3.23
N ASP A 51 -5.65 -3.33 3.30
CA ASP A 51 -5.35 -2.50 2.13
C ASP A 51 -4.57 -3.30 1.10
N ILE A 52 -3.54 -4.04 1.50
CA ILE A 52 -2.78 -4.89 0.58
C ILE A 52 -3.68 -5.92 -0.12
N LYS A 53 -4.58 -6.58 0.62
CA LYS A 53 -5.55 -7.52 0.02
C LYS A 53 -6.46 -6.84 -1.01
N ASN A 54 -6.95 -5.63 -0.71
CA ASN A 54 -7.76 -4.87 -1.65
C ASN A 54 -6.98 -4.44 -2.90
N LEU A 55 -5.72 -4.01 -2.72
CA LEU A 55 -4.84 -3.65 -3.82
C LEU A 55 -4.52 -4.85 -4.74
N LYS A 56 -4.33 -6.06 -4.17
CA LYS A 56 -4.19 -7.30 -4.95
C LYS A 56 -5.43 -7.57 -5.81
N LYS A 57 -6.63 -7.41 -5.26
CA LYS A 57 -7.89 -7.55 -6.02
C LYS A 57 -8.01 -6.54 -7.16
N ILE A 58 -7.63 -5.28 -6.93
CA ILE A 58 -7.64 -4.24 -7.99
C ILE A 58 -6.68 -4.60 -9.13
N LEU A 59 -5.55 -5.26 -8.82
CA LEU A 59 -4.61 -5.76 -9.82
C LEU A 59 -5.07 -7.08 -10.50
N GLY A 60 -6.21 -7.64 -10.11
CA GLY A 60 -6.71 -8.91 -10.65
C GLY A 60 -5.96 -10.14 -10.14
N ARG A 61 -5.45 -10.09 -8.90
CA ARG A 61 -4.75 -11.20 -8.23
C ARG A 61 -5.46 -11.67 -6.97
#